data_AF-A0A7L4G3I1-F1
#
_entry.id   AF-A0A7L4G3I1-F1
#
_cell.length_a   1.000
_cell.length_b   1.000
_cell.length_c   1.000
_cell.angle_alpha   90.00
_cell.angle_beta   90.00
_cell.angle_gamma   90.00
#
_symmetry.space_group_name_H-M   'P 1'
#
loop_
_entity.id
_entity.type
_entity.pdbx_description
1 polymer ?
#
loop_
_entity_poly.entity_id
_entity_poly.type
_entity_poly.pdbx_seq_one_letter_code
_entity_poly.pdbx_strand_id
1 'polypeptide(L)'
;CGLCQRADCDPDVVGRLCQQDGLCVHENCLYHASGLEQRGADDEGFYGFLFSDIQQKLKRVARKRCCICRLPGASVTCRGRRCPRTFHFPCGSERGCVSQFFGEFKSFCWKHRPVQRVRAVQQDQTRCLICQEAVAGRPCYDTLVCPACASAWFHRRCIQGQALRSALHHFRCPLCQDMVTFQQEMFRLGINIPNRPDGTFDDHYLRHSSCDAGQCLCPAGREQVETKGPWRLLLCSSCGSCGTHQCCSAVGEEDDSWECSDCSDLHAGEGCSHQGP
;
A
#
# COMPACT_ATOMS: atom_id res chain seq x y z
N CYS A 1 6.02 15.15 8.35
CA CYS A 1 7.06 14.94 7.29
C CYS A 1 7.63 16.26 6.76
N GLY A 2 8.97 16.41 6.76
CA GLY A 2 9.68 17.63 6.34
C GLY A 2 9.66 17.92 4.83
N LEU A 3 9.46 16.91 3.98
CA LEU A 3 9.37 17.13 2.52
C LEU A 3 7.97 17.52 2.07
N CYS A 4 6.92 16.81 2.51
CA CYS A 4 5.54 17.13 2.09
C CYS A 4 4.82 18.13 3.00
N GLN A 5 5.37 18.45 4.17
CA GLN A 5 4.77 19.37 5.15
C GLN A 5 3.38 18.91 5.64
N ARG A 6 3.13 17.59 5.64
CA ARG A 6 1.91 16.98 6.15
C ARG A 6 2.25 15.97 7.25
N ALA A 7 1.35 15.88 8.24
CA ALA A 7 1.36 14.88 9.30
C ALA A 7 0.52 13.66 8.88
N ASP A 8 -0.68 13.90 8.37
CA ASP A 8 -1.62 12.85 7.95
C ASP A 8 -1.58 12.65 6.44
N CYS A 9 -1.18 11.45 6.02
CA CYS A 9 -1.22 10.99 4.64
C CYS A 9 -1.52 9.49 4.64
N ASP A 10 -2.22 9.01 3.62
CA ASP A 10 -2.49 7.59 3.41
C ASP A 10 -1.16 6.81 3.29
N PRO A 11 -0.85 5.87 4.22
CA PRO A 11 0.38 5.08 4.19
C PRO A 11 0.55 4.28 2.90
N ASP A 12 -0.54 3.84 2.24
CA ASP A 12 -0.47 3.14 0.96
C ASP A 12 0.06 4.05 -0.17
N VAL A 13 -0.08 5.36 0.00
CA VAL A 13 0.42 6.36 -0.95
C VAL A 13 1.82 6.81 -0.56
N VAL A 14 2.02 7.28 0.67
CA VAL A 14 3.28 7.93 1.06
C VAL A 14 4.35 6.96 1.61
N GLY A 15 3.98 5.72 1.88
CA GLY A 15 4.85 4.73 2.53
C GLY A 15 5.07 5.04 4.01
N ARG A 16 6.02 4.33 4.62
CA ARG A 16 6.31 4.47 6.06
C ARG A 16 6.81 5.88 6.38
N LEU A 17 6.45 6.37 7.58
CA LEU A 17 7.09 7.56 8.13
C LEU A 17 8.39 7.17 8.83
N CYS A 18 9.53 7.63 8.29
CA CYS A 18 10.85 7.46 8.89
C CYS A 18 11.11 8.59 9.87
N GLN A 19 11.61 8.26 11.07
CA GLN A 19 11.92 9.24 12.10
C GLN A 19 13.21 8.89 12.84
N GLN A 20 14.14 9.83 12.88
CA GLN A 20 15.41 9.74 13.63
C GLN A 20 15.99 11.13 13.85
N ASP A 21 16.52 11.41 15.05
CA ASP A 21 17.21 12.66 15.39
C ASP A 21 16.46 13.94 14.99
N GLY A 22 15.13 13.95 15.17
CA GLY A 22 14.25 15.07 14.81
C GLY A 22 13.95 15.22 13.32
N LEU A 23 14.57 14.41 12.45
CA LEU A 23 14.23 14.30 11.04
C LEU A 23 13.06 13.34 10.87
N CYS A 24 11.99 13.80 10.21
CA CYS A 24 10.77 13.04 9.98
C CYS A 24 10.39 13.14 8.50
N VAL A 25 10.46 12.06 7.73
CA VAL A 25 10.19 12.06 6.29
C VAL A 25 9.49 10.77 5.87
N HIS A 26 8.49 10.86 4.99
CA HIS A 26 7.86 9.68 4.40
C HIS A 26 8.79 9.02 3.37
N GLU A 27 8.77 7.69 3.32
CA GLU A 27 9.50 6.85 2.37
C GLU A 27 9.35 7.31 0.92
N ASN A 28 8.12 7.39 0.40
CA ASN A 28 7.91 7.79 -1.00
C ASN A 28 8.18 9.29 -1.24
N CYS A 29 8.19 10.10 -0.18
CA CYS A 29 8.69 11.48 -0.29
C CYS A 29 10.21 11.52 -0.50
N LEU A 30 10.97 10.58 0.09
CA LEU A 30 12.42 10.44 -0.12
C LEU A 30 12.71 9.93 -1.53
N TYR A 31 12.17 8.77 -1.90
CA TYR A 31 12.44 8.13 -3.19
C TYR A 31 12.12 9.03 -4.39
N HIS A 32 11.07 9.84 -4.32
CA HIS A 32 10.68 10.74 -5.41
C HIS A 32 11.25 12.16 -5.30
N ALA A 33 12.04 12.46 -4.26
CA ALA A 33 12.69 13.76 -4.13
C ALA A 33 13.76 13.94 -5.24
N SER A 34 13.49 14.78 -6.22
CA SER A 34 14.33 14.85 -7.43
C SER A 34 15.76 15.30 -7.14
N GLY A 35 16.76 14.49 -7.51
CA GLY A 35 18.17 14.78 -7.26
C GLY A 35 18.59 14.60 -5.80
N LEU A 36 17.86 13.78 -5.04
CA LEU A 36 18.35 13.15 -3.82
C LEU A 36 18.77 11.72 -4.20
N GLU A 37 20.00 11.35 -3.89
CA GLU A 37 20.60 10.07 -4.31
C GLU A 37 20.90 9.22 -3.07
N GLN A 38 20.75 7.89 -3.19
CA GLN A 38 21.14 6.92 -2.16
C GLN A 38 22.66 6.72 -2.28
N ARG A 39 23.42 7.37 -1.41
CA ARG A 39 24.89 7.34 -1.41
C ARG A 39 25.48 6.49 -0.30
N GLY A 40 24.69 6.19 0.73
CA GLY A 40 25.07 5.26 1.80
C GLY A 40 24.75 3.82 1.46
N ALA A 41 25.17 2.92 2.34
CA ALA A 41 24.72 1.52 2.34
C ALA A 41 23.26 1.39 2.80
N ASP A 42 22.64 0.22 2.61
CA ASP A 42 21.22 0.00 2.90
C ASP A 42 20.85 0.25 4.38
N ASP A 43 21.79 0.03 5.29
CA ASP A 43 21.67 0.24 6.74
C ASP A 43 22.04 1.66 7.20
N GLU A 44 22.52 2.52 6.29
CA GLU A 44 22.88 3.90 6.59
C GLU A 44 21.74 4.88 6.28
N GLY A 45 21.49 5.80 7.21
CA GLY A 45 20.48 6.83 7.04
C GLY A 45 19.07 6.22 6.93
N PHE A 46 18.27 6.73 6.00
CA PHE A 46 17.01 6.08 5.64
C PHE A 46 17.17 5.42 4.28
N TYR A 47 17.21 4.08 4.21
CA TYR A 47 17.34 3.34 2.94
C TYR A 47 18.55 3.80 2.09
N GLY A 48 19.71 4.04 2.71
CA GLY A 48 20.89 4.58 2.02
C GLY A 48 20.84 6.08 1.70
N PHE A 49 19.76 6.79 2.05
CA PHE A 49 19.72 8.26 2.03
C PHE A 49 20.34 8.82 3.30
N LEU A 50 21.57 9.34 3.18
CA LEU A 50 22.31 9.94 4.29
C LEU A 50 21.55 11.15 4.88
N PHE A 51 21.53 11.27 6.21
CA PHE A 51 20.81 12.35 6.90
C PHE A 51 21.26 13.76 6.47
N SER A 52 22.57 13.93 6.24
CA SER A 52 23.17 15.17 5.73
C SER A 52 22.58 15.57 4.37
N ASP A 53 22.34 14.61 3.49
CA ASP A 53 21.78 14.81 2.15
C ASP A 53 20.30 15.16 2.22
N ILE A 54 19.56 14.49 3.10
CA ILE A 54 18.16 14.82 3.35
C ILE A 54 18.04 16.26 3.91
N GLN A 55 18.87 16.63 4.88
CA GLN A 55 18.90 17.99 5.43
C GLN A 55 19.28 19.03 4.36
N GLN A 56 20.28 18.74 3.53
CA GLN A 56 20.66 19.63 2.42
C GLN A 56 19.52 19.76 1.41
N LYS A 57 18.83 18.67 1.09
CA LYS A 57 17.66 18.66 0.22
C LYS A 57 16.53 19.51 0.80
N LEU A 58 16.23 19.39 2.09
CA LEU A 58 15.24 20.23 2.79
C LEU A 58 15.58 21.72 2.65
N LYS A 59 16.84 22.10 2.90
CA LYS A 59 17.32 23.48 2.70
C LYS A 59 17.12 23.96 1.25
N ARG A 60 17.43 23.12 0.25
CA ARG A 60 17.28 23.45 -1.19
C ARG A 60 15.83 23.63 -1.62
N VAL A 61 14.88 22.87 -1.04
CA VAL A 61 13.46 22.91 -1.42
C VAL A 61 12.65 23.88 -0.55
N ALA A 62 13.21 24.41 0.53
CA ALA A 62 12.53 25.30 1.49
C ALA A 62 11.83 26.51 0.84
N ARG A 63 12.34 27.02 -0.29
CA ARG A 63 11.72 28.13 -1.04
C ARG A 63 10.99 27.69 -2.32
N LYS A 64 11.07 26.40 -2.70
CA LYS A 64 10.42 25.88 -3.91
C LYS A 64 8.94 25.66 -3.65
N ARG A 65 8.09 26.38 -4.38
CA ARG A 65 6.64 26.32 -4.23
C ARG A 65 6.05 25.17 -5.04
N CYS A 66 5.16 24.41 -4.40
CA CYS A 66 4.36 23.40 -5.06
C CYS A 66 3.44 24.06 -6.09
N CYS A 67 3.40 23.55 -7.32
CA CYS A 67 2.53 24.10 -8.37
C CYS A 67 1.03 23.78 -8.16
N ILE A 68 0.71 22.96 -7.15
CA ILE A 68 -0.65 22.51 -6.79
C ILE A 68 -1.15 23.29 -5.59
N CYS A 69 -0.59 23.04 -4.38
CA CYS A 69 -1.03 23.70 -3.14
C CYS A 69 -0.39 25.07 -2.88
N ARG A 70 0.58 25.49 -3.72
CA ARG A 70 1.31 26.76 -3.60
C ARG A 70 2.19 26.93 -2.36
N LEU A 71 2.24 25.95 -1.45
CA LEU A 71 3.10 25.97 -0.28
C LEU A 71 4.57 25.63 -0.61
N PRO A 72 5.55 26.12 0.16
CA PRO A 72 6.97 25.77 0.01
C PRO A 72 7.27 24.29 0.31
N GLY A 73 8.51 23.84 0.02
CA GLY A 73 8.99 22.50 0.33
C GLY A 73 8.86 21.48 -0.81
N ALA A 74 8.39 21.90 -1.99
CA ALA A 74 8.13 20.98 -3.09
C ALA A 74 9.43 20.34 -3.63
N SER A 75 9.54 19.02 -3.48
CA SER A 75 10.76 18.25 -3.75
C SER A 75 10.74 17.44 -5.04
N VAL A 76 9.55 17.16 -5.60
CA VAL A 76 9.35 16.33 -6.78
C VAL A 76 9.24 17.22 -8.02
N THR A 77 10.07 16.97 -9.03
CA THR A 77 10.07 17.68 -10.31
C THR A 77 9.59 16.77 -11.43
N CYS A 78 8.80 17.32 -12.35
CA CYS A 78 8.34 16.56 -13.51
C CYS A 78 9.49 16.27 -14.48
N ARG A 79 9.66 15.01 -14.87
CA ARG A 79 10.67 14.56 -15.85
C ARG A 79 10.28 14.77 -17.32
N GLY A 80 9.16 15.43 -17.59
CA GLY A 80 8.77 15.83 -18.94
C GLY A 80 9.73 16.89 -19.50
N ARG A 81 10.02 16.84 -20.81
CA ARG A 81 10.96 17.77 -21.46
C ARG A 81 10.60 19.23 -21.15
N ARG A 82 11.56 19.97 -20.59
CA ARG A 82 11.44 21.40 -20.24
C ARG A 82 10.22 21.72 -19.36
N CYS A 83 9.79 20.78 -18.50
CA CYS A 83 8.67 21.02 -17.59
C CYS A 83 9.14 21.69 -16.29
N PRO A 84 8.66 22.90 -15.96
CA PRO A 84 9.06 23.58 -14.72
C PRO A 84 8.25 23.10 -13.48
N ARG A 85 7.29 22.20 -13.67
CA ARG A 85 6.36 21.81 -12.59
C ARG A 85 7.10 21.03 -11.51
N THR A 86 7.06 21.61 -10.31
CA THR A 86 7.51 21.01 -9.06
C THR A 86 6.31 20.87 -8.11
N PHE A 87 6.23 19.77 -7.38
CA PHE A 87 5.12 19.48 -6.47
C PHE A 87 5.61 18.67 -5.27
N HIS A 88 4.82 18.64 -4.18
CA HIS A 88 5.01 17.62 -3.15
C HIS A 88 4.51 16.28 -3.68
N PHE A 89 5.13 15.18 -3.26
CA PHE A 89 4.71 13.85 -3.66
C PHE A 89 3.20 13.58 -3.46
N PRO A 90 2.60 13.76 -2.26
CA PRO A 90 1.17 13.51 -2.07
C PRO A 90 0.28 14.45 -2.88
N CYS A 91 0.62 15.75 -2.97
CA CYS A 91 -0.08 16.70 -3.85
C CYS A 91 -0.11 16.20 -5.31
N GLY A 92 1.01 15.63 -5.78
CA GLY A 92 1.10 15.05 -7.10
C GLY A 92 0.14 13.88 -7.29
N SER A 93 0.13 12.93 -6.36
CA SER A 93 -0.77 11.77 -6.38
C SER A 93 -2.24 12.20 -6.45
N GLU A 94 -2.66 13.13 -5.58
CA GLU A 94 -4.01 13.71 -5.54
C GLU A 94 -4.40 14.41 -6.85
N ARG A 95 -3.44 15.05 -7.52
CA ARG A 95 -3.68 15.77 -8.77
C ARG A 95 -3.67 14.87 -10.01
N GLY A 96 -3.33 13.59 -9.87
CA GLY A 96 -3.18 12.66 -10.98
C GLY A 96 -1.85 12.77 -11.70
N CYS A 97 -0.77 13.05 -10.98
CA CYS A 97 0.60 12.80 -11.43
C CYS A 97 0.92 11.30 -11.36
N VAL A 98 1.93 10.88 -12.12
CA VAL A 98 2.43 9.49 -12.08
C VAL A 98 3.86 9.51 -11.55
N SER A 99 4.11 8.71 -10.52
CA SER A 99 5.44 8.46 -9.96
C SER A 99 5.77 6.97 -10.19
N GLN A 100 6.94 6.71 -10.76
CA GLN A 100 7.39 5.37 -11.15
C GLN A 100 8.29 4.79 -10.07
N PHE A 101 8.00 3.60 -9.57
CA PHE A 101 8.73 2.95 -8.46
C PHE A 101 9.85 2.02 -8.97
N PHE A 102 10.50 2.40 -10.07
CA PHE A 102 11.57 1.62 -10.69
C PHE A 102 12.65 2.53 -11.27
N GLY A 103 13.87 2.01 -11.40
CA GLY A 103 15.02 2.74 -11.95
C GLY A 103 15.29 4.05 -11.17
N GLU A 104 15.28 5.18 -11.87
CA GLU A 104 15.55 6.51 -11.29
C GLU A 104 14.34 7.16 -10.56
N PHE A 105 13.30 6.41 -10.22
CA PHE A 105 12.11 6.91 -9.51
C PHE A 105 11.43 8.14 -10.14
N LYS A 106 11.32 8.13 -11.48
CA LYS A 106 10.85 9.27 -12.28
C LYS A 106 9.41 9.66 -11.94
N SER A 107 9.15 10.95 -11.87
CA SER A 107 7.80 11.51 -11.64
C SER A 107 7.36 12.41 -12.78
N PHE A 108 6.08 12.36 -13.13
CA PHE A 108 5.49 13.09 -14.25
C PHE A 108 4.22 13.80 -13.82
N CYS A 109 4.12 15.10 -14.14
CA CYS A 109 2.92 15.87 -13.85
C CYS A 109 1.71 15.38 -14.65
N TRP A 110 0.50 15.77 -14.26
CA TRP A 110 -0.75 15.42 -14.95
C TRP A 110 -0.80 15.73 -16.47
N LYS A 111 0.08 16.61 -16.98
CA LYS A 111 0.22 16.88 -18.43
C LYS A 111 1.23 15.98 -19.15
N HIS A 112 2.21 15.45 -18.44
CA HIS A 112 3.32 14.67 -19.00
C HIS A 112 3.34 13.22 -18.53
N ARG A 113 2.35 12.82 -17.71
CA ARG A 113 2.23 11.44 -17.25
C ARG A 113 2.10 10.48 -18.44
N PRO A 114 2.62 9.27 -18.32
CA PRO A 114 2.29 8.21 -19.27
C PRO A 114 0.78 8.00 -19.29
N VAL A 115 0.27 7.69 -20.48
CA VAL A 115 -1.12 7.30 -20.73
C VAL A 115 -1.12 5.94 -21.41
N GLN A 116 -2.18 5.16 -21.19
CA GLN A 116 -2.37 3.91 -21.91
C GLN A 116 -2.79 4.21 -23.35
N ARG A 117 -2.15 3.54 -24.30
CA ARG A 117 -2.48 3.62 -25.72
C ARG A 117 -3.10 2.31 -26.20
N VAL A 118 -3.99 1.75 -25.39
CA VAL A 118 -4.70 0.50 -25.70
C VAL A 118 -6.00 0.85 -26.41
N ARG A 119 -6.25 0.25 -27.58
CA ARG A 119 -7.58 0.25 -28.20
C ARG A 119 -8.45 -0.74 -27.43
N ALA A 120 -8.98 -0.28 -26.30
CA ALA A 120 -9.83 -1.13 -25.47
C ALA A 120 -11.12 -1.46 -26.23
N VAL A 121 -11.63 -2.69 -26.02
CA VAL A 121 -12.91 -3.10 -26.59
C VAL A 121 -13.98 -2.20 -25.99
N GLN A 122 -14.65 -1.40 -26.82
CA GLN A 122 -15.76 -0.56 -26.35
C GLN A 122 -16.90 -1.48 -25.94
N GLN A 123 -17.29 -1.39 -24.67
CA GLN A 123 -18.46 -2.04 -24.11
C GLN A 123 -19.29 -0.96 -23.41
N ASP A 124 -20.61 -1.04 -23.55
CA ASP A 124 -21.54 -0.04 -23.01
C ASP A 124 -21.46 0.08 -21.48
N GLN A 125 -20.95 -0.95 -20.79
CA GLN A 125 -20.69 -0.94 -19.35
C GLN A 125 -19.40 -1.70 -19.00
N THR A 126 -18.32 -0.96 -18.75
CA THR A 126 -17.08 -1.54 -18.21
C THR A 126 -17.11 -1.48 -16.68
N ARG A 127 -16.84 -2.62 -16.03
CA ARG A 127 -16.79 -2.75 -14.56
C ARG A 127 -15.37 -3.12 -14.13
N CYS A 128 -14.97 -2.65 -12.95
CA CYS A 128 -13.70 -3.04 -12.35
C CYS A 128 -13.73 -4.52 -11.98
N LEU A 129 -12.76 -5.32 -12.43
CA LEU A 129 -12.71 -6.75 -12.09
C LEU A 129 -12.42 -7.05 -10.61
N ILE A 130 -12.06 -6.04 -9.82
CA ILE A 130 -11.70 -6.19 -8.41
C ILE A 130 -12.88 -5.84 -7.49
N CYS A 131 -13.46 -4.64 -7.63
CA CYS A 131 -14.60 -4.21 -6.79
C CYS A 131 -15.97 -4.38 -7.46
N GLN A 132 -16.01 -4.79 -8.73
CA GLN A 132 -17.23 -4.93 -9.53
C GLN A 132 -18.03 -3.63 -9.72
N GLU A 133 -17.50 -2.46 -9.37
CA GLU A 133 -18.14 -1.17 -9.61
C GLU A 133 -17.85 -0.65 -11.02
N ALA A 134 -18.67 0.29 -11.50
CA ALA A 134 -18.48 0.92 -12.80
C ALA A 134 -17.15 1.69 -12.87
N VAL A 135 -16.46 1.59 -14.01
CA VAL A 135 -15.28 2.40 -14.31
C VAL A 135 -15.58 3.35 -15.48
N ALA A 136 -14.67 4.27 -15.78
CA ALA A 136 -14.81 5.06 -16.99
C ALA A 136 -14.76 4.16 -18.24
N GLY A 137 -15.62 4.41 -19.23
CA GLY A 137 -15.63 3.70 -20.52
C GLY A 137 -14.39 3.94 -21.42
N ARG A 138 -13.35 4.58 -20.88
CA ARG A 138 -12.06 4.80 -21.56
C ARG A 138 -10.91 4.79 -20.56
N PRO A 139 -9.71 4.33 -20.96
CA PRO A 139 -8.52 4.45 -20.13
C PRO A 139 -8.24 5.91 -19.76
N CYS A 140 -7.99 6.16 -18.47
CA CYS A 140 -7.66 7.48 -17.95
C CYS A 140 -6.69 7.34 -16.75
N TYR A 141 -6.52 8.38 -15.93
CA TYR A 141 -5.68 8.24 -14.74
C TYR A 141 -6.29 7.24 -13.74
N ASP A 142 -7.58 7.33 -13.50
CA ASP A 142 -8.30 6.54 -12.50
C ASP A 142 -8.77 5.18 -13.02
N THR A 143 -8.76 4.96 -14.33
CA THR A 143 -9.21 3.72 -14.97
C THR A 143 -8.13 3.14 -15.86
N LEU A 144 -7.65 1.94 -15.50
CA LEU A 144 -6.60 1.22 -16.19
C LEU A 144 -7.13 -0.05 -16.86
N VAL A 145 -6.47 -0.48 -17.92
CA VAL A 145 -6.83 -1.67 -18.71
C VAL A 145 -5.62 -2.59 -18.87
N CYS A 146 -5.82 -3.90 -18.81
CA CYS A 146 -4.76 -4.86 -19.14
C CYS A 146 -4.34 -4.70 -20.62
N PRO A 147 -3.06 -4.45 -20.93
CA PRO A 147 -2.60 -4.27 -22.30
C PRO A 147 -2.63 -5.57 -23.12
N ALA A 148 -2.56 -6.73 -22.46
CA ALA A 148 -2.51 -8.03 -23.14
C ALA A 148 -3.88 -8.46 -23.69
N CYS A 149 -4.93 -8.40 -22.86
CA CYS A 149 -6.27 -8.83 -23.26
C CYS A 149 -7.21 -7.69 -23.66
N ALA A 150 -6.89 -6.43 -23.36
CA ALA A 150 -7.70 -5.23 -23.64
C ALA A 150 -9.14 -5.25 -23.07
N SER A 151 -9.47 -6.23 -22.23
CA SER A 151 -10.82 -6.49 -21.71
C SER A 151 -10.89 -6.47 -20.17
N ALA A 152 -9.75 -6.51 -19.48
CA ALA A 152 -9.70 -6.42 -18.03
C ALA A 152 -9.53 -4.97 -17.59
N TRP A 153 -10.53 -4.43 -16.90
CA TRP A 153 -10.61 -3.03 -16.47
C TRP A 153 -10.49 -2.89 -14.95
N PHE A 154 -9.84 -1.83 -14.49
CA PHE A 154 -9.58 -1.62 -13.07
C PHE A 154 -9.65 -0.15 -12.68
N HIS A 155 -10.18 0.13 -11.49
CA HIS A 155 -9.86 1.36 -10.79
C HIS A 155 -8.38 1.36 -10.41
N ARG A 156 -7.70 2.51 -10.58
CA ARG A 156 -6.31 2.70 -10.20
C ARG A 156 -6.07 2.32 -8.73
N ARG A 157 -6.97 2.72 -7.84
CA ARG A 157 -6.91 2.37 -6.41
C ARG A 157 -7.03 0.88 -6.17
N CYS A 158 -7.99 0.21 -6.81
CA CYS A 158 -8.18 -1.23 -6.65
C CYS A 158 -6.97 -2.02 -7.13
N ILE A 159 -6.42 -1.68 -8.30
CA ILE A 159 -5.26 -2.40 -8.83
C ILE A 159 -3.98 -2.09 -8.04
N GLN A 160 -3.84 -0.88 -7.49
CA GLN A 160 -2.76 -0.54 -6.55
C GLN A 160 -2.84 -1.42 -5.29
N GLY A 161 -4.02 -1.55 -4.69
CA GLY A 161 -4.22 -2.43 -3.53
C GLY A 161 -3.93 -3.90 -3.85
N GLN A 162 -4.35 -4.38 -5.02
CA GLN A 162 -4.02 -5.74 -5.47
C GLN A 162 -2.50 -5.92 -5.65
N ALA A 163 -1.80 -4.95 -6.26
CA ALA A 163 -0.36 -5.00 -6.45
C ALA A 163 0.41 -5.08 -5.13
N LEU A 164 0.01 -4.28 -4.12
CA LEU A 164 0.62 -4.29 -2.79
C LEU A 164 0.45 -5.65 -2.09
N ARG A 165 -0.70 -6.32 -2.29
CA ARG A 165 -1.01 -7.63 -1.68
C ARG A 165 -0.34 -8.79 -2.40
N SER A 166 -0.36 -8.79 -3.73
CA SER A 166 0.17 -9.89 -4.53
C SER A 166 1.69 -9.86 -4.67
N ALA A 167 2.31 -8.68 -4.52
CA ALA A 167 3.74 -8.46 -4.76
C ALA A 167 4.19 -8.90 -6.18
N LEU A 168 5.48 -8.71 -6.48
CA LEU A 168 6.01 -8.91 -7.83
C LEU A 168 5.77 -10.33 -8.39
N HIS A 169 5.88 -11.37 -7.57
CA HIS A 169 5.84 -12.75 -8.06
C HIS A 169 4.42 -13.25 -8.40
N HIS A 170 3.37 -12.65 -7.84
CA HIS A 170 1.99 -13.10 -8.04
C HIS A 170 1.09 -12.06 -8.71
N PHE A 171 1.60 -10.85 -8.97
CA PHE A 171 0.81 -9.79 -9.58
C PHE A 171 0.64 -9.99 -11.09
N ARG A 172 -0.49 -10.56 -11.49
CA ARG A 172 -0.83 -10.86 -12.89
C ARG A 172 -2.26 -10.43 -13.20
N CYS A 173 -2.60 -10.32 -14.49
CA CYS A 173 -3.97 -10.01 -14.89
C CYS A 173 -4.94 -11.10 -14.39
N PRO A 174 -6.00 -10.75 -13.62
CA PRO A 174 -6.97 -11.74 -13.14
C PRO A 174 -7.74 -12.46 -14.26
N LEU A 175 -7.86 -11.83 -15.44
CA LEU A 175 -8.64 -12.36 -16.55
C LEU A 175 -7.82 -13.26 -17.48
N CYS A 176 -6.68 -12.78 -17.99
CA CYS A 176 -5.88 -13.50 -18.98
C CYS A 176 -4.61 -14.14 -18.41
N GLN A 177 -4.33 -13.93 -17.12
CA GLN A 177 -3.16 -14.43 -16.41
C GLN A 177 -1.80 -13.97 -16.95
N ASP A 178 -1.76 -13.09 -17.96
CA ASP A 178 -0.53 -12.43 -18.40
C ASP A 178 0.09 -11.66 -17.23
N MET A 179 1.37 -11.95 -16.99
CA MET A 179 2.16 -11.34 -15.94
C MET A 179 3.13 -10.31 -16.53
N VAL A 180 3.89 -10.67 -17.55
CA VAL A 180 5.00 -9.86 -18.07
C VAL A 180 4.50 -8.54 -18.65
N THR A 181 3.58 -8.58 -19.62
CA THR A 181 3.08 -7.37 -20.28
C THR A 181 2.27 -6.51 -19.32
N PHE A 182 1.46 -7.17 -18.49
CA PHE A 182 0.64 -6.54 -17.47
C PHE A 182 1.48 -5.78 -16.45
N GLN A 183 2.47 -6.41 -15.82
CA GLN A 183 3.34 -5.79 -14.83
C GLN A 183 4.11 -4.61 -15.41
N GLN A 184 4.74 -4.78 -16.58
CA GLN A 184 5.51 -3.71 -17.23
C GLN A 184 4.65 -2.45 -17.45
N GLU A 185 3.41 -2.63 -17.90
CA GLU A 185 2.50 -1.52 -18.13
C GLU A 185 2.01 -0.90 -16.81
N MET A 186 1.67 -1.70 -15.80
CA MET A 186 1.27 -1.21 -14.48
C MET A 186 2.41 -0.41 -13.81
N PHE A 187 3.65 -0.90 -13.86
CA PHE A 187 4.85 -0.17 -13.43
C PHE A 187 4.99 1.16 -14.16
N ARG A 188 4.92 1.13 -15.50
CA ARG A 188 5.05 2.34 -16.34
C ARG A 188 4.03 3.40 -15.94
N LEU A 189 2.81 2.98 -15.58
CA LEU A 189 1.72 3.84 -15.15
C LEU A 189 1.79 4.24 -13.67
N GLY A 190 2.84 3.84 -12.95
CA GLY A 190 3.10 4.20 -11.55
C GLY A 190 2.25 3.44 -10.54
N ILE A 191 1.87 2.19 -10.85
CA ILE A 191 1.40 1.26 -9.84
C ILE A 191 2.64 0.73 -9.09
N ASN A 192 2.66 0.91 -7.77
CA ASN A 192 3.71 0.36 -6.93
C ASN A 192 3.50 -1.15 -6.78
N ILE A 193 4.46 -1.96 -7.23
CA ILE A 193 4.44 -3.41 -7.10
C ILE A 193 5.68 -3.78 -6.29
N PRO A 194 5.55 -4.07 -4.99
CA PRO A 194 6.68 -4.32 -4.13
C PRO A 194 7.39 -5.62 -4.55
N ASN A 195 8.71 -5.55 -4.67
CA ASN A 195 9.54 -6.74 -4.85
C ASN A 195 9.89 -7.29 -3.46
N ARG A 196 8.98 -8.10 -2.90
CA ARG A 196 9.25 -8.85 -1.68
C ARG A 196 9.83 -10.20 -2.10
N PRO A 197 11.10 -10.50 -1.81
CA PRO A 197 11.60 -11.85 -2.03
C PRO A 197 10.71 -12.83 -1.29
N ASP A 198 10.37 -13.94 -1.95
CA ASP A 198 9.53 -15.00 -1.40
C ASP A 198 9.99 -15.34 0.02
N GLY A 199 9.12 -15.11 1.01
CA GLY A 199 9.40 -15.36 2.43
C GLY A 199 9.77 -14.14 3.28
N THR A 200 9.94 -12.94 2.71
CA THR A 200 9.99 -11.68 3.48
C THR A 200 8.61 -11.03 3.52
N PHE A 201 7.75 -11.60 4.37
CA PHE A 201 6.56 -10.90 4.85
C PHE A 201 7.03 -9.79 5.80
N ASP A 202 7.53 -8.68 5.24
CA ASP A 202 7.95 -7.52 6.03
C ASP A 202 6.69 -6.89 6.64
N ASP A 203 6.50 -7.19 7.93
CA ASP A 203 5.88 -6.45 9.04
C ASP A 203 4.53 -5.73 8.85
N HIS A 204 3.81 -5.95 7.74
CA HIS A 204 2.38 -5.64 7.60
C HIS A 204 1.47 -6.84 7.91
N TYR A 205 2.08 -7.93 8.36
CA TYR A 205 1.40 -9.08 8.96
C TYR A 205 2.22 -9.56 10.17
N LEU A 206 2.43 -8.69 11.17
CA LEU A 206 2.49 -9.24 12.53
C LEU A 206 1.17 -10.00 12.70
N ARG A 207 1.22 -11.32 12.49
CA ARG A 207 0.20 -12.22 13.02
C ARG A 207 0.01 -11.76 14.44
N HIS A 208 -1.22 -11.39 14.80
CA HIS A 208 -1.52 -10.95 16.15
C HIS A 208 -0.82 -11.89 17.14
N SER A 209 0.12 -11.38 17.92
CA SER A 209 1.09 -12.21 18.66
C SER A 209 0.85 -12.20 20.16
N SER A 210 -0.31 -11.69 20.60
CA SER A 210 -0.71 -11.61 21.99
C SER A 210 -2.06 -12.30 22.23
N CYS A 211 -2.37 -12.56 23.49
CA CYS A 211 -3.68 -13.05 23.90
C CYS A 211 -4.62 -11.90 24.28
N ASP A 212 -5.72 -11.77 23.55
CA ASP A 212 -6.80 -10.79 23.72
C ASP A 212 -7.93 -11.26 24.64
N ALA A 213 -7.82 -12.47 25.20
CA ALA A 213 -8.83 -12.97 26.13
C ALA A 213 -9.03 -11.99 27.29
N GLY A 214 -10.29 -11.75 27.68
CA GLY A 214 -10.64 -10.82 28.77
C GLY A 214 -9.84 -11.09 30.04
N GLN A 215 -9.56 -12.36 30.34
CA GLN A 215 -8.61 -12.78 31.36
C GLN A 215 -7.59 -13.76 30.76
N CYS A 216 -6.31 -13.36 30.71
CA CYS A 216 -5.22 -14.24 30.29
C CYS A 216 -4.77 -15.10 31.48
N LEU A 217 -4.71 -16.42 31.27
CA LEU A 217 -4.30 -17.41 32.27
C LEU A 217 -2.80 -17.75 32.18
N CYS A 218 -2.08 -17.22 31.18
CA CYS A 218 -0.67 -17.53 30.96
C CYS A 218 0.22 -16.93 32.07
N PRO A 219 0.98 -17.75 32.83
CA PRO A 219 1.87 -17.25 33.88
C PRO A 219 2.99 -16.34 33.36
N ALA A 220 3.39 -16.53 32.10
CA ALA A 220 4.47 -15.79 31.44
C ALA A 220 3.97 -14.49 30.76
N GLY A 221 2.67 -14.22 30.80
CA GLY A 221 2.07 -13.02 30.22
C GLY A 221 1.45 -13.22 28.84
N ARG A 222 0.84 -12.15 28.32
CA ARG A 222 0.00 -12.20 27.10
C ARG A 222 0.78 -12.39 25.81
N GLU A 223 2.05 -11.98 25.79
CA GLU A 223 2.92 -12.02 24.61
C GLU A 223 3.69 -13.35 24.48
N GLN A 224 3.59 -14.23 25.49
CA GLN A 224 4.25 -15.52 25.44
C GLN A 224 3.46 -16.47 24.55
N VAL A 225 4.12 -17.02 23.52
CA VAL A 225 3.52 -17.96 22.57
C VAL A 225 4.35 -19.23 22.49
N GLU A 226 3.72 -20.37 22.74
CA GLU A 226 4.34 -21.68 22.52
C GLU A 226 4.01 -22.24 21.13
N THR A 227 4.92 -23.02 20.56
CA THR A 227 4.69 -23.66 19.25
C THR A 227 3.72 -24.85 19.36
N LYS A 228 3.65 -25.50 20.52
CA LYS A 228 2.69 -26.57 20.86
C LYS A 228 2.45 -26.56 22.36
N GLY A 229 1.23 -26.85 22.80
CA GLY A 229 0.85 -26.90 24.21
C GLY A 229 -0.25 -25.90 24.58
N PRO A 230 -0.59 -25.79 25.87
CA PRO A 230 -1.73 -25.01 26.36
C PRO A 230 -1.61 -23.50 26.10
N TRP A 231 -0.38 -23.01 25.87
CA TRP A 231 -0.07 -21.60 25.59
C TRP A 231 0.24 -21.32 24.12
N ARG A 232 -0.13 -22.24 23.22
CA ARG A 232 -0.15 -21.93 21.79
C ARG A 232 -1.21 -20.86 21.51
N LEU A 233 -0.88 -19.95 20.60
CA LEU A 233 -1.76 -18.85 20.23
C LEU A 233 -2.60 -19.24 19.01
N LEU A 234 -3.92 -19.17 19.17
CA LEU A 234 -4.91 -19.37 18.13
C LEU A 234 -5.39 -18.01 17.64
N LEU A 235 -5.39 -17.81 16.32
CA LEU A 235 -5.90 -16.59 15.70
C LEU A 235 -7.35 -16.78 15.30
N CYS A 236 -8.12 -15.69 15.34
CA CYS A 236 -9.49 -15.73 14.84
C CYS A 236 -9.50 -16.12 13.35
N SER A 237 -10.24 -17.19 13.00
CA SER A 237 -10.37 -17.69 11.62
C SER A 237 -10.96 -16.66 10.65
N SER A 238 -11.78 -15.74 11.16
CA SER A 238 -12.53 -14.78 10.35
C SER A 238 -11.80 -13.45 10.13
N CYS A 239 -11.22 -12.87 11.18
CA CYS A 239 -10.56 -11.56 11.07
C CYS A 239 -9.02 -11.62 11.11
N GLY A 240 -8.43 -12.68 11.69
CA GLY A 240 -6.98 -12.80 11.88
C GLY A 240 -6.34 -11.69 12.74
N SER A 241 -7.13 -10.75 13.26
CA SER A 241 -6.67 -9.56 14.00
C SER A 241 -6.72 -9.72 15.51
N CYS A 242 -7.35 -10.80 16.00
CA CYS A 242 -7.39 -11.17 17.42
C CYS A 242 -6.75 -12.53 17.64
N GLY A 243 -6.15 -12.73 18.81
CA GLY A 243 -5.56 -13.99 19.23
C GLY A 243 -5.97 -14.40 20.63
N THR A 244 -6.06 -15.70 20.90
CA THR A 244 -6.26 -16.24 22.26
C THR A 244 -5.31 -17.40 22.49
N HIS A 245 -4.88 -17.60 23.74
CA HIS A 245 -4.28 -18.89 24.09
C HIS A 245 -5.34 -19.96 24.15
N GLN A 246 -4.98 -21.18 23.77
CA GLN A 246 -5.88 -22.33 23.81
C GLN A 246 -6.57 -22.47 25.19
N CYS A 247 -5.82 -22.38 26.30
CA CYS A 247 -6.40 -22.43 27.65
C CYS A 247 -7.23 -21.21 28.04
N CYS A 248 -6.97 -20.03 27.44
CA CYS A 248 -7.71 -18.80 27.76
C CYS A 248 -9.13 -18.79 27.15
N SER A 249 -9.38 -19.60 26.12
CA SER A 249 -10.70 -19.75 25.50
C SER A 249 -11.25 -21.18 25.56
N ALA A 250 -10.68 -22.04 26.41
CA ALA A 250 -11.10 -23.43 26.62
C ALA A 250 -11.24 -24.24 25.32
N VAL A 251 -10.34 -24.00 24.36
CA VAL A 251 -10.33 -24.71 23.08
C VAL A 251 -9.74 -26.11 23.28
N GLY A 252 -10.36 -27.14 22.68
CA GLY A 252 -9.92 -28.53 22.77
C GLY A 252 -8.51 -28.74 22.22
N GLU A 253 -7.80 -29.78 22.69
CA GLU A 253 -6.44 -30.09 22.22
C GLU A 253 -6.35 -30.47 20.73
N GLU A 254 -7.47 -30.90 20.14
CA GLU A 254 -7.59 -31.28 18.74
C GLU A 254 -8.17 -30.16 17.85
N ASP A 255 -8.64 -29.06 18.44
CA ASP A 255 -9.26 -27.95 17.72
C ASP A 255 -8.23 -26.88 17.35
N ASP A 256 -8.08 -26.63 16.04
CA ASP A 256 -7.18 -25.61 15.49
C ASP A 256 -7.90 -24.32 15.05
N SER A 257 -9.22 -24.25 15.25
CA SER A 257 -10.06 -23.10 14.89
C SER A 257 -10.63 -22.41 16.12
N TRP A 258 -10.51 -21.08 16.16
CA TRP A 258 -11.12 -20.22 17.16
C TRP A 258 -11.66 -18.96 16.49
N GLU A 259 -12.75 -18.39 17.02
CA GLU A 259 -13.32 -17.12 16.58
C GLU A 259 -13.45 -16.16 17.76
N CYS A 260 -13.18 -14.87 17.52
CA CYS A 260 -13.39 -13.85 18.55
C CYS A 260 -14.88 -13.51 18.68
N SER A 261 -15.27 -12.97 19.84
CA SER A 261 -16.65 -12.55 20.13
C SER A 261 -17.25 -11.68 19.03
N ASP A 262 -16.47 -10.72 18.52
CA ASP A 262 -16.94 -9.78 17.50
C ASP A 262 -17.26 -10.48 16.17
N CYS A 263 -16.56 -11.56 15.84
CA CYS A 263 -16.81 -12.36 14.64
C CYS A 263 -17.92 -13.39 14.84
N SER A 264 -18.03 -13.98 16.04
CA SER A 264 -19.09 -14.93 16.37
C SER A 264 -20.47 -14.25 16.49
N ASP A 265 -20.53 -13.01 16.99
CA ASP A 265 -21.76 -12.23 17.13
C ASP A 265 -22.34 -11.78 15.78
N LEU A 266 -21.48 -11.57 14.76
CA LEU A 266 -21.89 -11.28 13.39
C LEU A 266 -22.67 -12.44 12.75
N HIS A 267 -22.37 -13.69 13.15
CA HIS A 267 -23.12 -14.86 12.69
C HIS A 267 -24.42 -15.09 13.47
N ALA A 268 -24.54 -14.58 14.70
CA ALA A 268 -25.78 -14.66 15.49
C ALA A 268 -26.82 -13.57 15.14
N GLY A 269 -26.38 -12.45 14.55
CA GLY A 269 -27.22 -11.29 14.21
C GLY A 269 -28.14 -11.44 12.99
N GLU A 270 -27.97 -12.48 12.16
CA GLU A 270 -28.86 -12.74 11.00
C GLU A 270 -30.03 -13.69 11.33
N GLY A 271 -30.26 -14.00 12.61
CA GLY A 271 -31.21 -15.02 13.05
C GLY A 271 -32.26 -14.59 14.07
N CYS A 272 -32.84 -13.38 14.03
CA CYS A 272 -34.11 -13.11 14.74
C CYS A 272 -34.78 -11.76 14.41
N SER A 273 -35.80 -11.78 13.55
CA SER A 273 -37.06 -10.99 13.59
C SER A 273 -37.78 -11.22 12.24
N HIS A 274 -38.90 -11.92 12.12
CA HIS A 274 -40.14 -11.84 12.88
C HIS A 274 -40.90 -13.19 12.85
N GLN A 275 -41.47 -13.58 13.99
CA GLN A 275 -42.56 -14.56 14.07
C GLN A 275 -43.88 -13.91 13.62
N GLY A 276 -44.76 -14.76 13.06
CA GLY A 276 -45.99 -14.41 12.34
C GLY A 276 -47.16 -13.95 13.24
N PRO A 277 -48.42 -14.16 12.80
CA PRO A 277 -49.55 -14.12 13.73
C PRO A 277 -49.63 -15.39 14.58
#